data_AF-A0A933IKD0-F1
#
_entry.id   AF-A0A933IKD0-F1
#
_cell.length_a   1.000
_cell.length_b   1.000
_cell.length_c   1.000
_cell.angle_alpha   90.00
_cell.angle_beta   90.00
_cell.angle_gamma   90.00
#
_symmetry.space_group_name_H-M   'P 1'
#
loop_
_entity.id
_entity.type
_entity.pdbx_description
1 polymer ?
#
loop_
_entity_poly.entity_id
_entity_poly.type
_entity_poly.pdbx_seq_one_letter_code
_entity_poly.pdbx_strand_id
1 'polypeptide(L)'
;MAMGTCACWGGINAMRNDIPQAELLNGVYGEKEVLPAQPLKNFVKVDLSITGCPIEKKWFLRIFKAFLHGDIIEVPNFSLCSECKMKENECLLVNRGIFCLGPVTITGCKARCPSHNIPCIGCHGPVDEANYAAEVNILLDKGYTLEEIKRRMGFFVFDPDLGQIQ
;
A
#
# COMPACT_ATOMS: atom_id res chain seq x y z
N MET A 1 -18.05 0.17 3.63
CA MET A 1 -16.78 -0.47 4.04
C MET A 1 -15.98 -0.81 2.79
N ALA A 2 -14.71 -0.40 2.70
CA ALA A 2 -13.77 -0.83 1.68
C ALA A 2 -12.92 -1.98 2.23
N MET A 3 -12.77 -3.07 1.47
CA MET A 3 -12.10 -4.28 1.92
C MET A 3 -10.96 -4.65 0.98
N GLY A 4 -9.76 -4.68 1.53
CA GLY A 4 -8.53 -5.00 0.84
C GLY A 4 -7.95 -3.80 0.10
N THR A 5 -6.68 -3.93 -0.25
CA THR A 5 -5.89 -2.85 -0.87
C THR A 5 -6.46 -2.40 -2.20
N CYS A 6 -7.07 -3.28 -2.99
CA CYS A 6 -7.73 -2.89 -4.23
C CYS A 6 -8.90 -1.93 -3.98
N ALA A 7 -9.75 -2.22 -3.00
CA ALA A 7 -10.88 -1.35 -2.69
C ALA A 7 -10.44 -0.07 -1.97
N CYS A 8 -9.42 -0.15 -1.12
CA CYS A 8 -8.96 1.00 -0.33
C CYS A 8 -8.10 1.97 -1.16
N TRP A 9 -7.25 1.45 -2.05
CA TRP A 9 -6.17 2.21 -2.69
C TRP A 9 -6.04 1.96 -4.21
N GLY A 10 -6.92 1.15 -4.80
CA GLY A 10 -6.82 0.70 -6.20
C GLY A 10 -5.89 -0.51 -6.39
N GLY A 11 -4.82 -0.60 -5.60
CA GLY A 11 -3.95 -1.78 -5.51
C GLY A 11 -3.16 -2.04 -6.80
N ILE A 12 -2.95 -3.32 -7.13
CA ILE A 12 -2.11 -3.71 -8.26
C ILE A 12 -2.60 -3.16 -9.61
N ASN A 13 -3.91 -2.98 -9.77
CA ASN A 13 -4.47 -2.43 -11.01
C ASN A 13 -4.17 -0.94 -11.16
N ALA A 14 -4.14 -0.20 -10.05
CA ALA A 14 -3.82 1.23 -10.06
C ALA A 14 -2.35 1.49 -10.37
N MET A 15 -1.45 0.53 -10.10
CA MET A 15 -0.03 0.64 -10.43
C MET A 15 0.25 0.93 -11.91
N ARG A 16 -0.69 0.59 -12.81
CA ARG A 16 -0.58 0.77 -14.27
C ARG A 16 -1.35 1.98 -14.80
N ASN A 17 -1.85 2.84 -13.91
CA ASN A 17 -2.50 4.10 -14.31
C ASN A 17 -1.51 5.13 -14.89
N ASP A 18 -0.21 4.85 -14.85
CA ASP A 18 0.83 5.62 -15.55
C ASP A 18 0.75 5.48 -17.07
N ILE A 19 0.09 4.43 -17.56
CA ILE A 19 -0.08 4.17 -19.00
C ILE A 19 -1.52 4.52 -19.41
N PRO A 20 -1.71 5.19 -20.56
CA PRO A 20 -3.05 5.47 -21.08
C PRO A 20 -3.89 4.19 -21.21
N GLN A 21 -5.12 4.22 -20.69
CA GLN A 21 -6.07 3.10 -20.72
C GLN A 21 -6.29 2.56 -22.13
N ALA A 22 -6.41 3.44 -23.14
CA ALA A 22 -6.60 3.05 -24.53
C ALA A 22 -5.45 2.17 -25.05
N GLU A 23 -4.22 2.43 -24.63
CA GLU A 23 -3.05 1.64 -25.02
C GLU A 23 -3.07 0.25 -24.37
N LEU A 24 -3.37 0.19 -23.06
CA LEU A 24 -3.50 -1.08 -22.33
C LEU A 24 -4.61 -1.97 -22.90
N LEU A 25 -5.75 -1.37 -23.24
CA LEU A 25 -6.93 -2.09 -23.76
C LEU A 25 -6.71 -2.57 -25.18
N ASN A 26 -6.13 -1.75 -26.06
CA ASN A 26 -5.86 -2.13 -27.44
C ASN A 26 -4.98 -3.39 -27.54
N GLY A 27 -4.02 -3.56 -26.62
CA GLY A 27 -3.15 -4.74 -26.61
C GLY A 27 -3.84 -6.07 -26.28
N VAL A 28 -5.00 -6.05 -25.62
CA VAL A 28 -5.69 -7.27 -25.14
C VAL A 28 -7.09 -7.43 -25.72
N TYR A 29 -7.86 -6.34 -25.75
CA TYR A 29 -9.30 -6.33 -26.05
C TYR A 29 -9.68 -5.49 -27.28
N GLY A 30 -8.72 -4.80 -27.91
CA GLY A 30 -8.98 -3.82 -28.97
C GLY A 30 -9.55 -2.51 -28.41
N GLU A 31 -10.26 -1.76 -29.26
CA GLU A 31 -10.84 -0.47 -28.87
C GLU A 31 -12.03 -0.67 -27.92
N LYS A 32 -11.78 -0.43 -26.63
CA LYS A 32 -12.81 -0.35 -25.58
C LYS A 32 -12.54 0.86 -24.71
N GLU A 33 -13.61 1.41 -24.13
CA GLU A 33 -13.52 2.47 -23.13
C GLU A 33 -13.68 1.86 -21.74
N VAL A 34 -12.68 2.06 -20.88
CA VAL A 34 -12.69 1.63 -19.48
C VAL A 34 -12.09 2.75 -18.62
N LEU A 35 -12.60 2.88 -17.39
CA LEU A 35 -12.11 3.84 -16.42
C LEU A 35 -10.80 3.36 -15.78
N PRO A 36 -9.87 4.28 -15.42
CA PRO A 36 -8.68 3.93 -14.65
C PRO A 36 -9.06 3.32 -13.30
N ALA A 37 -8.19 2.44 -12.80
CA ALA A 37 -8.42 1.79 -11.52
C ALA A 37 -8.31 2.83 -10.39
N GLN A 38 -9.38 3.00 -9.62
CA GLN A 38 -9.46 4.00 -8.54
C GLN A 38 -9.98 3.38 -7.24
N PRO A 39 -9.63 3.96 -6.07
CA PRO A 39 -10.21 3.59 -4.79
C PRO A 39 -11.74 3.66 -4.76
N LEU A 40 -12.37 2.80 -3.94
CA LEU A 40 -13.83 2.79 -3.76
C LEU A 40 -14.37 4.11 -3.20
N LYS A 41 -13.59 4.79 -2.36
CA LYS A 41 -13.95 6.08 -1.74
C LYS A 41 -14.23 7.20 -2.75
N ASN A 42 -13.71 7.09 -3.98
CA ASN A 42 -13.94 8.08 -5.03
C ASN A 42 -15.37 8.00 -5.61
N PHE A 43 -16.06 6.88 -5.42
CA PHE A 43 -17.39 6.65 -6.00
C PHE A 43 -18.50 6.63 -4.96
N VAL A 44 -18.19 6.18 -3.74
CA VAL A 44 -19.16 6.04 -2.66
C VAL A 44 -18.52 6.41 -1.33
N LYS A 45 -19.35 6.87 -0.37
CA LYS A 45 -18.88 7.12 0.99
C LYS A 45 -18.39 5.80 1.62
N VAL A 46 -17.19 5.82 2.17
CA VAL A 46 -16.58 4.68 2.87
C VAL A 46 -16.41 5.03 4.35
N ASP A 47 -17.17 4.36 5.23
CA ASP A 47 -17.08 4.60 6.68
C ASP A 47 -15.94 3.82 7.37
N LEU A 48 -15.42 2.77 6.72
CA LEU A 48 -14.34 1.94 7.25
C LEU A 48 -13.52 1.32 6.11
N SER A 49 -12.19 1.38 6.24
CA SER A 49 -11.23 0.76 5.31
C SER A 49 -10.47 -0.36 6.00
N ILE A 50 -10.52 -1.56 5.43
CA ILE A 50 -9.79 -2.73 5.90
C ILE A 50 -8.65 -3.01 4.93
N THR A 51 -7.42 -2.74 5.34
CA THR A 51 -6.26 -2.89 4.46
C THR A 51 -5.75 -4.33 4.37
N GLY A 52 -5.00 -4.62 3.29
CA GLY A 52 -4.31 -5.90 3.08
C GLY A 52 -4.55 -6.52 1.70
N CYS A 53 -3.56 -7.27 1.21
CA CYS A 53 -3.59 -7.89 -0.11
C CYS A 53 -3.02 -9.33 -0.07
N PRO A 54 -3.81 -10.34 0.37
CA PRO A 54 -5.16 -10.23 0.90
C PRO A 54 -5.20 -9.79 2.36
N ILE A 55 -6.39 -9.45 2.86
CA ILE A 55 -6.61 -9.06 4.25
C ILE A 55 -6.24 -10.23 5.19
N GLU A 56 -5.58 -9.92 6.30
CA GLU A 56 -5.25 -10.91 7.33
C GLU A 56 -6.52 -11.41 8.04
N LYS A 57 -6.68 -12.74 8.14
CA LYS A 57 -7.87 -13.37 8.74
C LYS A 57 -8.18 -12.86 10.15
N LYS A 58 -7.15 -12.74 10.99
CA LYS A 58 -7.30 -12.25 12.38
C LYS A 58 -7.75 -10.79 12.42
N TRP A 59 -7.27 -10.00 11.46
CA TRP A 59 -7.63 -8.59 11.32
C TRP A 59 -9.11 -8.44 10.92
N PHE A 60 -9.53 -9.16 9.88
CA PHE A 60 -10.92 -9.18 9.44
C PHE A 60 -11.88 -9.64 10.56
N LEU A 61 -11.57 -10.76 11.23
CA LEU A 61 -12.43 -11.28 12.30
C LEU A 61 -12.53 -10.33 13.50
N ARG A 62 -11.47 -9.59 13.82
CA ARG A 62 -11.49 -8.58 14.89
C ARG A 62 -12.45 -7.44 14.54
N ILE A 63 -12.29 -6.88 13.33
CA ILE A 63 -13.15 -5.80 12.85
C ILE A 63 -14.61 -6.24 12.76
N PHE A 64 -14.86 -7.43 12.20
CA PHE A 64 -16.21 -7.95 12.04
C PHE A 64 -16.92 -8.15 13.38
N LYS A 65 -16.21 -8.67 14.40
CA LYS A 65 -16.74 -8.81 15.76
C LYS A 65 -17.04 -7.45 16.40
N ALA A 66 -16.11 -6.50 16.32
CA ALA A 66 -16.30 -5.15 16.85
C ALA A 66 -17.50 -4.47 16.20
N PHE A 67 -17.64 -4.60 14.87
CA PHE A 67 -18.78 -4.08 14.13
C PHE A 67 -20.12 -4.68 14.59
N LEU A 68 -20.19 -6.01 14.82
CA LEU A 68 -21.42 -6.67 15.30
C LEU A 68 -21.84 -6.22 16.71
N HIS A 69 -20.87 -5.88 17.57
CA HIS A 69 -21.15 -5.44 18.94
C HIS A 69 -21.34 -3.91 19.06
N GLY A 70 -21.12 -3.15 17.98
CA GLY A 70 -21.15 -1.69 18.02
C GLY A 70 -19.94 -1.08 18.73
N ASP A 71 -18.84 -1.84 18.83
CA ASP A 71 -17.60 -1.38 19.45
C ASP A 71 -16.85 -0.41 18.53
N ILE A 72 -16.00 0.42 19.13
CA ILE A 72 -15.09 1.31 18.39
C ILE A 72 -14.02 0.46 17.68
N ILE A 73 -13.89 0.66 16.37
CA ILE A 73 -12.90 -0.05 15.54
C ILE A 73 -11.65 0.81 15.43
N GLU A 74 -10.62 0.48 16.18
CA GLU A 74 -9.29 1.09 16.05
C GLU A 74 -8.50 0.42 14.93
N VAL A 75 -8.16 1.17 13.89
CA VAL A 75 -7.29 0.69 12.79
C VAL A 75 -5.82 0.94 13.16
N PRO A 76 -4.92 -0.05 13.06
CA PRO A 76 -3.51 0.12 13.33
C PRO A 76 -2.93 1.19 12.42
N ASN A 77 -2.35 2.21 13.03
CA ASN A 77 -1.70 3.30 12.32
C ASN A 77 -0.21 3.38 12.69
N PHE A 78 0.48 2.24 12.59
CA PHE A 78 1.93 2.16 12.78
C PHE A 78 2.58 1.62 11.51
N SER A 79 3.80 2.05 11.25
CA SER A 79 4.59 1.50 10.14
C SER A 79 4.95 0.04 10.39
N LEU A 80 5.10 -0.71 9.30
CA LEU A 80 5.52 -2.12 9.31
C LEU A 80 6.88 -2.32 10.00
N CYS A 81 7.72 -1.28 10.03
CA CYS A 81 8.99 -1.28 10.75
C CYS A 81 8.84 -1.72 12.21
N SER A 82 7.72 -1.39 12.87
CA SER A 82 7.43 -1.79 14.25
C SER A 82 7.41 -3.32 14.39
N GLU A 83 6.59 -4.01 13.60
CA GLU A 83 6.52 -5.47 13.57
C GLU A 83 7.83 -6.12 13.07
N CYS A 84 8.50 -5.46 12.12
CA CYS A 84 9.75 -5.96 11.55
C CYS A 84 10.87 -5.99 12.61
N LYS A 85 10.98 -4.92 13.42
CA LYS A 85 11.96 -4.81 14.50
C LYS A 85 11.62 -5.68 15.70
N MET A 86 10.34 -5.85 16.04
CA MET A 86 9.90 -6.80 17.08
C MET A 86 10.27 -8.24 16.76
N LYS A 87 10.48 -8.57 15.48
CA LYS A 87 10.93 -9.88 15.01
C LYS A 87 12.45 -10.00 14.83
N GLU A 88 13.19 -8.96 15.21
CA GLU A 88 14.66 -8.91 15.07
C GLU A 88 15.14 -9.12 13.63
N ASN A 89 14.30 -8.79 12.65
CA ASN A 89 14.69 -8.88 11.24
C ASN A 89 15.81 -7.87 10.94
N GLU A 90 16.81 -8.32 10.18
CA GLU A 90 17.80 -7.43 9.60
C GLU A 90 17.13 -6.39 8.69
N CYS A 91 17.55 -5.13 8.79
CA CYS A 91 16.99 -4.08 7.94
C CYS A 91 17.53 -4.18 6.52
N LEU A 92 16.72 -4.73 5.60
CA LEU A 92 17.09 -4.87 4.19
C LEU A 92 17.37 -3.52 3.51
N LEU A 93 16.65 -2.46 3.89
CA LEU A 93 16.84 -1.11 3.33
C LEU A 93 18.17 -0.49 3.78
N VAL A 94 18.38 -0.40 5.09
CA VAL A 94 19.56 0.30 5.64
C VAL A 94 20.82 -0.52 5.43
N ASN A 95 20.80 -1.81 5.76
CA ASN A 95 22.00 -2.65 5.81
C ASN A 95 22.38 -3.22 4.44
N ARG A 96 21.39 -3.54 3.59
CA ARG A 96 21.63 -4.16 2.27
C ARG A 96 21.33 -3.24 1.09
N GLY A 97 20.80 -2.03 1.34
CA GLY A 97 20.42 -1.10 0.28
C GLY A 97 19.24 -1.54 -0.58
N ILE A 98 18.43 -2.50 -0.10
CA ILE A 98 17.31 -3.07 -0.87
C ILE A 98 16.07 -2.20 -0.69
N PHE A 99 15.47 -1.76 -1.79
CA PHE A 99 14.19 -1.03 -1.82
C PHE A 99 13.13 -1.69 -0.95
N CYS A 100 12.60 -1.00 0.06
CA CYS A 100 11.62 -1.57 0.99
C CYS A 100 10.66 -0.49 1.49
N LEU A 101 9.36 -0.63 1.19
CA LEU A 101 8.34 0.34 1.59
C LEU A 101 7.85 0.17 3.04
N GLY A 102 8.53 -0.64 3.85
CA GLY A 102 8.15 -0.89 5.24
C GLY A 102 7.96 0.37 6.09
N PRO A 103 8.79 1.43 5.94
CA PRO A 103 8.64 2.65 6.72
C PRO A 103 7.34 3.41 6.47
N VAL A 104 6.79 3.33 5.25
CA VAL A 104 5.59 4.07 4.83
C VAL A 104 4.35 3.19 4.74
N THR A 105 4.41 1.92 5.15
CA THR A 105 3.32 0.94 5.00
C THR A 105 2.69 0.58 6.34
N ILE A 106 1.36 0.50 6.42
CA ILE A 106 0.65 0.06 7.62
C ILE A 106 1.06 -1.37 8.03
N THR A 107 1.18 -1.55 9.33
CA THR A 107 1.44 -2.81 10.02
C THR A 107 0.31 -3.86 9.87
N GLY A 108 0.48 -5.05 10.47
CA GLY A 108 -0.58 -6.04 10.64
C GLY A 108 -0.38 -7.34 9.85
N CYS A 109 0.50 -7.35 8.85
CA CYS A 109 0.93 -8.58 8.15
C CYS A 109 2.05 -9.32 8.88
N LYS A 110 2.47 -8.83 10.06
CA LYS A 110 3.55 -9.38 10.88
C LYS A 110 4.90 -9.36 10.18
N ALA A 111 5.18 -8.34 9.38
CA ALA A 111 6.38 -8.24 8.57
C ALA A 111 6.73 -9.56 7.85
N ARG A 112 5.73 -10.21 7.23
CA ARG A 112 5.86 -11.54 6.62
C ARG A 112 6.98 -11.59 5.58
N CYS A 113 7.06 -10.60 4.69
CA CYS A 113 8.07 -10.58 3.63
C CYS A 113 9.48 -10.36 4.19
N PRO A 114 9.74 -9.32 5.04
CA PRO A 114 11.07 -9.12 5.62
C PRO A 114 11.57 -10.32 6.43
N SER A 115 10.67 -11.05 7.10
CA SER A 115 11.01 -12.29 7.83
C SER A 115 11.58 -13.40 6.92
N HIS A 116 11.42 -13.28 5.60
CA HIS A 116 11.96 -14.19 4.59
C HIS A 116 13.00 -13.49 3.69
N ASN A 117 13.64 -12.42 4.15
CA ASN A 117 14.60 -11.62 3.37
C ASN A 117 14.04 -10.99 2.07
N ILE A 118 12.72 -10.82 1.99
CA ILE A 118 12.04 -10.15 0.86
C ILE A 118 11.60 -8.76 1.34
N PRO A 119 11.89 -7.67 0.59
CA PRO A 119 11.47 -6.35 1.02
C PRO A 119 9.94 -6.21 1.09
N CYS A 120 9.48 -5.26 1.90
CA CYS A 120 8.08 -4.86 1.88
C CYS A 120 7.77 -4.12 0.58
N ILE A 121 6.69 -4.54 -0.09
CA ILE A 121 6.20 -3.93 -1.34
C ILE A 121 5.07 -2.92 -1.13
N GLY A 122 4.70 -2.64 0.13
CA GLY A 122 3.63 -1.67 0.43
C GLY A 122 2.21 -2.17 0.21
N CYS A 123 1.99 -3.49 0.18
CA CYS A 123 0.69 -4.05 -0.15
C CYS A 123 -0.42 -3.80 0.88
N HIS A 124 -0.10 -3.33 2.09
CA HIS A 124 -1.10 -2.92 3.09
C HIS A 124 -1.53 -1.46 2.95
N GLY A 125 -0.95 -0.72 2.00
CA GLY A 125 -1.21 0.70 1.86
C GLY A 125 -0.44 1.55 2.89
N PRO A 126 -0.61 2.86 2.79
CA PRO A 126 0.19 3.83 3.50
C PRO A 126 -0.23 3.99 4.95
N VAL A 127 0.72 4.23 5.85
CA VAL A 127 0.43 4.70 7.22
C VAL A 127 0.02 6.17 7.18
N ASP A 128 -0.91 6.59 8.03
CA ASP A 128 -1.30 7.99 8.09
C ASP A 128 -0.10 8.83 8.55
N GLU A 129 0.02 10.05 7.99
CA GLU A 129 1.13 10.97 8.26
C GLU A 129 2.53 10.37 7.98
N ALA A 130 2.63 9.41 7.06
CA ALA A 130 3.90 8.86 6.61
C ALA A 130 4.84 9.95 6.10
N ASN A 131 6.11 9.91 6.52
CA ASN A 131 7.15 10.82 6.01
C ASN A 131 7.70 10.30 4.67
N TYR A 132 6.95 10.49 3.58
CA TYR A 132 7.34 10.07 2.24
C TYR A 132 8.61 10.76 1.75
N ALA A 133 8.83 12.03 2.10
CA ALA A 133 10.01 12.76 1.67
C ALA A 133 11.30 12.10 2.20
N ALA A 134 11.30 11.71 3.48
CA ALA A 134 12.43 10.96 4.06
C ALA A 134 12.61 9.60 3.38
N GLU A 135 11.53 8.86 3.11
CA GLU A 135 11.61 7.57 2.43
C GLU A 135 12.20 7.70 1.03
N VAL A 136 11.73 8.67 0.25
CA VAL A 136 12.24 8.97 -1.10
C VAL A 136 13.72 9.32 -1.04
N ASN A 137 14.14 10.20 -0.12
CA ASN A 137 15.54 10.58 0.03
C ASN A 137 16.43 9.38 0.36
N ILE A 138 16.01 8.51 1.28
CA ILE A 138 16.75 7.29 1.61
C ILE A 138 16.89 6.40 0.37
N LEU A 139 15.83 6.24 -0.43
CA LEU A 139 15.87 5.40 -1.63
C LEU A 139 16.74 5.99 -2.74
N LEU A 140 16.74 7.32 -2.90
CA LEU A 140 17.65 8.04 -3.80
C LEU A 140 19.11 7.81 -3.37
N ASP A 141 19.41 7.92 -2.08
CA ASP A 141 20.75 7.67 -1.53
C ASP A 141 21.23 6.22 -1.73
N LYS A 142 20.30 5.26 -1.84
CA LYS A 142 20.61 3.86 -2.19
C LYS A 142 20.77 3.63 -3.70
N GLY A 143 20.60 4.65 -4.54
CA GLY A 143 20.81 4.59 -5.98
C GLY A 143 19.58 4.26 -6.82
N TYR A 144 18.38 4.28 -6.23
CA TYR A 144 17.13 4.12 -6.99
C TYR A 144 16.74 5.43 -7.68
N THR A 145 16.18 5.35 -8.89
CA THR A 145 15.70 6.54 -9.61
C THR A 145 14.31 6.96 -9.11
N LEU A 146 13.98 8.24 -9.26
CA LEU A 146 12.67 8.75 -8.86
C LEU A 146 11.51 8.06 -9.60
N GLU A 147 11.70 7.75 -10.89
CA GLU A 147 10.71 6.99 -11.67
C GLU A 147 10.49 5.59 -11.11
N GLU A 148 11.57 4.89 -10.72
CA GLU A 148 11.46 3.57 -10.12
C GLU A 148 10.76 3.62 -8.76
N ILE A 149 11.06 4.63 -7.94
CA ILE A 149 10.40 4.87 -6.65
C ILE A 149 8.90 5.09 -6.86
N LYS A 150 8.51 6.02 -7.74
CA LYS A 150 7.11 6.31 -8.07
C LYS A 150 6.37 5.06 -8.55
N ARG A 151 6.97 4.30 -9.47
CA ARG A 151 6.38 3.05 -9.99
C ARG A 151 6.17 2.00 -8.89
N ARG A 152 7.16 1.79 -8.01
CA ARG A 152 7.06 0.78 -6.94
C ARG A 152 6.12 1.20 -5.82
N MET A 153 5.95 2.50 -5.57
CA MET A 153 4.96 3.02 -4.64
C MET A 153 3.53 3.08 -5.23
N GLY A 154 3.35 2.70 -6.49
CA GLY A 154 2.06 2.75 -7.21
C GLY A 154 0.92 1.92 -6.61
N PHE A 155 1.15 1.09 -5.58
CA PHE A 155 0.08 0.40 -4.85
C PHE A 155 -0.93 1.34 -4.19
N PHE A 156 -0.49 2.54 -3.81
CA PHE A 156 -1.33 3.52 -3.12
C PHE A 156 -1.03 4.99 -3.48
N VAL A 157 0.03 5.30 -4.22
CA VAL A 157 0.40 6.69 -4.58
C VAL A 157 -0.58 7.38 -5.55
N PHE A 158 -1.51 6.65 -6.18
CA PHE A 158 -2.54 7.25 -7.05
C PHE A 158 -3.74 7.83 -6.30
N ASP A 159 -3.68 7.89 -4.96
CA ASP A 159 -4.68 8.54 -4.15
C ASP A 159 -4.46 10.07 -4.13
N PRO A 160 -5.40 10.89 -4.63
CA PRO A 160 -5.29 12.35 -4.63
C PRO A 160 -5.10 12.97 -3.24
N ASP A 161 -5.53 12.26 -2.17
CA ASP A 161 -5.46 12.74 -0.79
C ASP A 161 -4.08 12.51 -0.16
N LEU A 162 -3.26 11.61 -0.72
CA LEU A 162 -1.90 11.37 -0.30
C LEU A 162 -1.02 12.35 -1.06
N GLY A 163 -0.80 13.53 -0.45
CA GLY A 163 -0.02 14.64 -0.98
C GLY A 163 1.05 14.17 -1.95
N GLN A 164 0.86 14.52 -3.22
CA GLN A 164 1.69 14.03 -4.32
C GLN A 164 3.16 14.19 -3.96
N ILE A 165 3.94 13.14 -4.24
CA ILE A 165 5.41 13.20 -4.27
C ILE A 165 5.78 14.20 -5.38
N GLN A 166 5.76 15.49 -5.04
CA GLN A 166 6.28 16.59 -5.85
C GLN A 166 7.80 16.51 -5.86
#